data_AF-A0A7Y5RRK7-F1
#
_entry.id   AF-A0A7Y5RRK7-F1
#
_cell.length_a   1.000
_cell.length_b   1.000
_cell.length_c   1.000
_cell.angle_alpha   90.00
_cell.angle_beta   90.00
_cell.angle_gamma   90.00
#
_symmetry.space_group_name_H-M   'P 1'
#
loop_
_entity.id
_entity.type
_entity.pdbx_description
1 polymer ?
#
loop_
_entity_poly.entity_id
_entity_poly.type
_entity_poly.pdbx_seq_one_letter_code
_entity_poly.pdbx_strand_id
1 'polypeptide(L)'
;MKHYHVAAKSLVIVVIGVCALFLAARMADVAGAESADNAPQLFRTADHDKADAPSGRLLLRMPSKDGSEDNSPSVENSNPPAEPSEPGADDDTETPTFFGAAIEGKVVFVIDVSNSMKKQDAGAGEDHDGRVIGSMSRIDLVKSEVVRMLRNFDENIWFDFVWLAGWFAQPPVTDVWKGELVQCTEGIREAAIETIENISLWPGTPTWKALKRACEEYPNDLGSLVFLTDGEPYPGTADWTPYQTGYATCEWGEGKHMDAVLRDFPGWFAEKKEHGCKLSIVGVGQIPGTIQFLQQLAVQNGGSCKNAK
;
A
#
# COMPACT_ATOMS: atom_id res chain seq x y z
N MET A 1 16.23 -19.86 67.55
CA MET A 1 16.56 -20.10 66.13
C MET A 1 15.87 -21.30 65.45
N LYS A 2 15.01 -22.09 66.12
CA LYS A 2 14.32 -23.22 65.46
C LYS A 2 12.94 -22.89 64.83
N HIS A 3 12.38 -21.71 65.10
CA HIS A 3 11.06 -21.31 64.57
C HIS A 3 11.09 -20.59 63.21
N TYR A 4 12.25 -20.08 62.77
CA TYR A 4 12.38 -19.40 61.47
C TYR A 4 12.49 -20.36 60.27
N HIS A 5 12.84 -21.63 60.49
CA HIS A 5 12.95 -22.62 59.41
C HIS A 5 11.63 -23.22 58.94
N VAL A 6 10.55 -23.11 59.74
CA VAL A 6 9.24 -23.63 59.35
C VAL A 6 8.52 -22.63 58.44
N ALA A 7 8.58 -21.34 58.75
CA ALA A 7 7.96 -20.28 57.95
C ALA A 7 8.55 -20.16 56.53
N ALA A 8 9.87 -20.34 56.38
CA ALA A 8 10.54 -20.28 55.07
C ALA A 8 10.14 -21.45 54.15
N LYS A 9 9.88 -22.65 54.70
CA LYS A 9 9.45 -23.81 53.92
C LYS A 9 8.00 -23.68 53.43
N SER A 10 7.12 -23.10 54.24
CA SER A 10 5.74 -22.84 53.86
C SER A 10 5.60 -21.79 52.76
N LEU A 11 6.45 -20.76 52.75
CA LEU A 11 6.43 -19.72 51.72
C LEU A 11 6.86 -20.25 50.34
N VAL A 12 7.88 -21.11 50.29
CA VAL A 12 8.38 -21.70 49.03
C VAL A 12 7.35 -22.65 48.41
N ILE A 13 6.62 -23.41 49.22
CA ILE A 13 5.56 -24.31 48.72
C ILE A 13 4.38 -23.53 48.15
N VAL A 14 4.00 -22.40 48.75
CA VAL A 14 2.94 -21.53 48.23
C VAL A 14 3.36 -20.87 46.90
N VAL A 15 4.60 -20.41 46.79
CA VAL A 15 5.11 -19.79 45.54
C VAL A 15 5.17 -20.80 44.39
N ILE A 16 5.63 -22.03 44.64
CA ILE A 16 5.66 -23.07 43.60
C ILE A 16 4.24 -23.49 43.20
N GLY A 17 3.31 -23.58 44.15
CA GLY A 17 1.90 -23.88 43.87
C GLY A 17 1.20 -22.81 43.02
N VAL A 18 1.48 -21.53 43.29
CA VAL A 18 0.94 -20.42 42.49
C VAL A 18 1.55 -20.40 41.09
N CYS A 19 2.86 -20.63 40.95
CA CYS A 19 3.50 -20.73 39.62
C CYS A 19 2.96 -21.91 38.79
N ALA A 20 2.68 -23.06 39.41
CA ALA A 20 2.07 -24.20 38.71
C ALA A 20 0.61 -23.94 38.28
N LEU A 21 -0.17 -23.20 39.09
CA LEU A 21 -1.53 -22.81 38.74
C LEU A 21 -1.56 -21.81 37.56
N PHE A 22 -0.60 -20.88 37.49
CA PHE A 22 -0.47 -19.93 36.38
C PHE A 22 -0.01 -20.61 35.08
N LEU A 23 0.85 -21.64 35.16
CA LEU A 23 1.25 -22.42 33.97
C LEU A 23 0.11 -23.30 33.45
N ALA A 24 -0.71 -23.88 34.33
CA ALA A 24 -1.87 -24.69 33.94
C ALA A 24 -3.01 -23.85 33.33
N ALA A 25 -3.23 -22.62 33.84
CA ALA A 25 -4.19 -21.70 33.25
C ALA A 25 -3.80 -21.26 31.82
N ARG A 26 -2.50 -21.11 31.54
CA ARG A 26 -2.00 -20.75 30.20
C ARG A 26 -2.08 -21.89 29.18
N MET A 27 -2.12 -23.15 29.62
CA MET A 27 -2.27 -24.31 28.73
C MET A 27 -3.75 -24.62 28.41
N ALA A 28 -4.69 -24.15 29.23
CA ALA A 28 -6.13 -24.28 28.96
C ALA A 28 -6.62 -23.32 27.86
N ASP A 29 -5.95 -22.18 27.66
CA ASP A 29 -6.27 -21.23 26.57
C ASP A 29 -5.77 -21.69 25.18
N VAL A 30 -4.94 -22.74 25.09
CA VAL A 30 -4.41 -23.26 23.81
C VAL A 30 -5.30 -24.37 23.22
N ALA A 31 -6.30 -24.86 23.96
CA ALA A 31 -7.22 -25.91 23.50
C ALA A 31 -8.60 -25.38 23.02
N GLY A 32 -8.77 -24.05 22.91
CA GLY A 32 -10.00 -23.40 22.49
C GLY A 32 -9.84 -22.53 21.23
N ALA A 33 -9.12 -23.01 20.22
CA ALA A 33 -9.08 -22.39 18.90
C ALA A 33 -10.06 -23.11 17.96
N GLU A 34 -11.37 -22.93 18.20
CA GLU A 34 -12.39 -23.16 17.19
C GLU A 34 -13.06 -21.82 16.85
N SER A 35 -13.10 -21.51 15.55
CA SER A 35 -13.85 -20.44 14.89
C SER A 35 -13.33 -19.00 15.06
N ALA A 36 -12.31 -18.67 14.27
CA ALA A 36 -12.06 -17.30 13.84
C ALA A 36 -13.02 -16.96 12.68
N ASP A 37 -14.25 -16.56 13.02
CA ASP A 37 -15.25 -16.14 12.01
C ASP A 37 -15.96 -14.83 12.38
N ASN A 38 -15.36 -14.00 13.25
CA ASN A 38 -15.96 -12.73 13.68
C ASN A 38 -14.94 -11.59 13.84
N ALA A 39 -14.12 -11.35 12.81
CA ALA A 39 -13.59 -10.01 12.58
C ALA A 39 -14.54 -9.31 11.58
N PRO A 40 -14.96 -8.06 11.80
CA PRO A 40 -15.75 -7.33 10.81
C PRO A 40 -14.88 -7.09 9.57
N GLN A 41 -15.07 -7.93 8.54
CA GLN A 41 -14.52 -7.72 7.20
C GLN A 41 -15.24 -6.53 6.57
N LEU A 42 -14.63 -5.35 6.63
CA LEU A 42 -15.24 -4.08 6.24
C LEU A 42 -15.08 -3.72 4.76
N PHE A 43 -14.43 -4.57 3.96
CA PHE A 43 -14.46 -4.52 2.50
C PHE A 43 -14.49 -5.95 1.93
N ARG A 44 -15.69 -6.53 1.84
CA ARG A 44 -15.98 -7.49 0.78
C ARG A 44 -16.67 -6.71 -0.32
N THR A 45 -15.93 -6.34 -1.36
CA THR A 45 -16.58 -6.18 -2.67
C THR A 45 -17.17 -7.54 -3.02
N ALA A 46 -18.44 -7.55 -3.41
CA ALA A 46 -19.09 -8.77 -3.87
C ALA A 46 -18.28 -9.44 -5.00
N ASP A 47 -18.30 -10.77 -5.02
CA ASP A 47 -17.75 -11.67 -6.06
C ASP A 47 -16.21 -11.75 -6.18
N HIS A 48 -15.60 -12.66 -5.40
CA HIS A 48 -14.23 -13.13 -5.58
C HIS A 48 -14.04 -14.09 -6.78
N ASP A 49 -15.09 -14.42 -7.53
CA ASP A 49 -15.07 -15.43 -8.61
C ASP A 49 -15.33 -14.88 -10.02
N LYS A 50 -15.20 -13.56 -10.26
CA LYS A 50 -15.50 -12.94 -11.57
C LYS A 50 -14.41 -12.04 -12.14
N ALA A 51 -13.15 -12.27 -11.77
CA ALA A 51 -12.04 -11.45 -12.27
C ALA A 51 -11.66 -11.70 -13.75
N ASP A 52 -12.40 -12.54 -14.50
CA ASP A 52 -12.04 -12.95 -15.86
C ASP A 52 -13.24 -13.05 -16.83
N ALA A 53 -14.29 -12.26 -16.61
CA ALA A 53 -15.38 -12.15 -17.58
C ALA A 53 -15.09 -11.00 -18.55
N PRO A 54 -15.01 -11.23 -19.89
CA PRO A 54 -14.89 -10.13 -20.84
C PRO A 54 -16.16 -9.28 -20.76
N SER A 55 -15.99 -8.00 -20.46
CA SER A 55 -17.02 -6.95 -20.56
C SER A 55 -17.29 -6.61 -22.02
N GLY A 56 -17.66 -7.63 -22.80
CA GLY A 56 -18.12 -7.50 -24.18
C GLY A 56 -19.51 -6.87 -24.21
N ARG A 57 -19.56 -5.55 -24.41
CA ARG A 57 -20.79 -4.84 -24.76
C ARG A 57 -21.21 -5.28 -26.16
N LEU A 58 -22.05 -6.30 -26.24
CA LEU A 58 -22.64 -6.81 -27.48
C LEU A 58 -23.60 -5.75 -28.04
N LEU A 59 -23.08 -4.82 -28.86
CA LEU A 59 -23.88 -3.91 -29.67
C LEU A 59 -24.53 -4.74 -30.79
N LEU A 60 -25.74 -5.25 -30.53
CA LEU A 60 -26.62 -5.76 -31.57
C LEU A 60 -27.01 -4.60 -32.49
N ARG A 61 -26.26 -4.43 -33.59
CA ARG A 61 -26.62 -3.55 -34.70
C ARG A 61 -27.72 -4.25 -35.50
N MET A 62 -28.96 -3.80 -35.32
CA MET A 62 -30.07 -4.22 -36.19
C MET A 62 -29.89 -3.62 -37.59
N PRO A 63 -30.10 -4.39 -38.68
CA PRO A 63 -30.01 -3.89 -40.03
C PRO A 63 -31.28 -3.11 -40.39
N SER A 64 -31.13 -1.88 -40.87
CA SER A 64 -32.16 -1.19 -41.64
C SER A 64 -31.74 -1.12 -43.10
N LYS A 65 -32.68 -1.59 -43.92
CA LYS A 65 -32.64 -1.77 -45.37
C LYS A 65 -33.28 -0.53 -46.00
N ASP A 66 -32.66 0.03 -47.03
CA ASP A 66 -33.27 0.49 -48.30
C ASP A 66 -32.62 1.75 -48.89
N GLY A 67 -32.33 1.63 -50.20
CA GLY A 67 -32.12 2.70 -51.18
C GLY A 67 -30.70 3.28 -51.19
N SER A 68 -29.99 3.42 -52.30
CA SER A 68 -30.33 3.35 -53.73
C SER A 68 -29.03 3.34 -54.55
N GLU A 69 -29.14 2.84 -55.77
CA GLU A 69 -28.12 2.73 -56.82
C GLU A 69 -27.37 4.04 -57.11
N ASP A 70 -26.05 3.95 -57.36
CA ASP A 70 -25.51 4.53 -58.61
C ASP A 70 -24.18 3.89 -59.03
N ASN A 71 -24.02 3.84 -60.34
CA ASN A 71 -23.13 2.99 -61.11
C ASN A 71 -22.12 3.88 -61.83
N SER A 72 -20.81 3.67 -61.70
CA SER A 72 -19.84 3.85 -62.80
C SER A 72 -18.40 3.45 -62.43
N PRO A 73 -17.65 2.85 -63.38
CA PRO A 73 -16.31 2.30 -63.17
C PRO A 73 -15.20 3.27 -63.62
N SER A 74 -14.04 3.22 -62.96
CA SER A 74 -12.71 3.73 -63.40
C SER A 74 -11.79 3.80 -62.17
N VAL A 75 -10.50 3.47 -62.15
CA VAL A 75 -9.48 3.10 -63.13
C VAL A 75 -8.44 2.28 -62.34
N GLU A 76 -8.01 1.18 -62.93
CA GLU A 76 -6.90 0.34 -62.49
C GLU A 76 -5.58 1.15 -62.58
N ASN A 77 -4.96 1.46 -61.44
CA ASN A 77 -3.66 2.10 -61.40
C ASN A 77 -2.66 1.16 -60.73
N SER A 78 -1.89 0.46 -61.56
CA SER A 78 -0.83 -0.47 -61.17
C SER A 78 0.39 0.33 -60.70
N ASN A 79 0.51 0.53 -59.38
CA ASN A 79 1.80 0.87 -58.79
C ASN A 79 2.60 -0.44 -58.54
N PRO A 80 3.90 -0.49 -58.85
CA PRO A 80 4.73 -1.63 -58.52
C PRO A 80 4.78 -1.84 -56.99
N PRO A 81 4.95 -3.08 -56.50
CA PRO A 81 5.01 -3.35 -55.07
C PRO A 81 6.16 -2.57 -54.46
N ALA A 82 5.85 -1.61 -53.58
CA ALA A 82 6.85 -1.08 -52.68
C ALA A 82 7.32 -2.25 -51.81
N GLU A 83 8.63 -2.48 -51.78
CA GLU A 83 9.25 -3.36 -50.79
C GLU A 83 8.73 -2.94 -49.40
N PRO A 84 8.23 -3.89 -48.58
CA PRO A 84 7.88 -3.58 -47.21
C PRO A 84 9.17 -3.19 -46.50
N SER A 85 9.39 -1.89 -46.35
CA SER A 85 10.33 -1.34 -45.38
C SER A 85 9.94 -1.92 -44.03
N GLU A 86 10.78 -2.80 -43.49
CA GLU A 86 10.66 -3.31 -42.12
C GLU A 86 10.45 -2.09 -41.20
N PRO A 87 9.32 -2.00 -40.49
CA PRO A 87 9.22 -1.02 -39.43
C PRO A 87 10.26 -1.44 -38.40
N GLY A 88 11.31 -0.62 -38.26
CA GLY A 88 12.20 -0.70 -37.12
C GLY A 88 11.34 -0.59 -35.86
N ALA A 89 11.15 -1.73 -35.20
CA ALA A 89 10.49 -1.81 -33.91
C ALA A 89 11.49 -1.30 -32.87
N ASP A 90 11.72 0.02 -32.88
CA ASP A 90 12.12 0.70 -31.66
C ASP A 90 10.86 0.75 -30.78
N ASP A 91 10.59 -0.38 -30.12
CA ASP A 91 9.63 -0.46 -29.04
C ASP A 91 10.24 0.25 -27.84
N ASP A 92 10.31 1.58 -27.92
CA ASP A 92 10.65 2.50 -26.84
C ASP A 92 9.51 2.46 -25.79
N THR A 93 9.28 1.29 -25.20
CA THR A 93 8.40 1.14 -24.04
C THR A 93 9.09 1.83 -22.87
N GLU A 94 8.78 3.11 -22.71
CA GLU A 94 9.26 3.92 -21.61
C GLU A 94 8.87 3.25 -20.29
N THR A 95 9.88 2.91 -19.47
CA THR A 95 9.66 2.25 -18.19
C THR A 95 8.71 3.09 -17.33
N PRO A 96 7.62 2.51 -16.78
CA PRO A 96 6.69 3.25 -15.96
C PRO A 96 7.39 3.91 -14.78
N THR A 97 7.01 5.15 -14.46
CA THR A 97 7.58 5.86 -13.32
C THR A 97 6.52 6.29 -12.33
N PHE A 98 6.94 6.39 -11.06
CA PHE A 98 6.16 6.92 -9.96
C PHE A 98 6.97 8.04 -9.26
N PHE A 99 6.50 9.28 -9.37
CA PHE A 99 7.26 10.48 -9.03
C PHE A 99 8.67 10.48 -9.64
N GLY A 100 8.77 10.01 -10.90
CA GLY A 100 10.00 9.87 -11.66
C GLY A 100 10.97 8.80 -11.12
N ALA A 101 10.52 7.85 -10.29
CA ALA A 101 11.26 6.64 -9.96
C ALA A 101 10.75 5.50 -10.84
N ALA A 102 11.65 4.79 -11.53
CA ALA A 102 11.27 3.65 -12.37
C ALA A 102 10.66 2.52 -11.51
N ILE A 103 9.59 1.91 -12.03
CA ILE A 103 8.89 0.80 -11.42
C ILE A 103 8.99 -0.42 -12.33
N GLU A 104 9.50 -1.52 -11.80
CA GLU A 104 9.75 -2.76 -12.54
C GLU A 104 9.40 -3.98 -11.68
N GLY A 105 8.89 -5.04 -12.32
CA GLY A 105 8.61 -6.33 -11.70
C GLY A 105 7.55 -6.27 -10.60
N LYS A 106 7.90 -6.74 -9.40
CA LYS A 106 7.00 -6.84 -8.25
C LYS A 106 7.12 -5.60 -7.36
N VAL A 107 6.01 -4.90 -7.12
CA VAL A 107 6.01 -3.64 -6.34
C VAL A 107 4.89 -3.62 -5.30
N VAL A 108 5.19 -3.10 -4.11
CA VAL A 108 4.18 -2.78 -3.09
C VAL A 108 4.18 -1.30 -2.84
N PHE A 109 3.00 -0.69 -2.88
CA PHE A 109 2.80 0.72 -2.58
C PHE A 109 2.17 0.89 -1.20
N VAL A 110 2.90 1.47 -0.26
CA VAL A 110 2.37 1.92 1.03
C VAL A 110 1.94 3.38 0.86
N ILE A 111 0.64 3.62 0.78
CA ILE A 111 0.07 4.94 0.46
C ILE A 111 -0.65 5.51 1.68
N ASP A 112 -0.21 6.68 2.11
CA ASP A 112 -0.89 7.52 3.09
C ASP A 112 -2.24 8.01 2.56
N VAL A 113 -3.29 7.57 3.27
CA VAL A 113 -4.68 7.99 3.03
C VAL A 113 -5.23 8.65 4.30
N SER A 114 -4.36 9.25 5.12
CA SER A 114 -4.76 9.96 6.32
C SER A 114 -5.43 11.31 6.00
N ASN A 115 -6.21 11.84 6.95
CA ASN A 115 -6.94 13.10 6.77
C ASN A 115 -6.03 14.32 6.50
N SER A 116 -4.73 14.29 6.85
CA SER A 116 -3.80 15.36 6.51
C SER A 116 -3.62 15.51 5.00
N MET A 117 -3.79 14.43 4.25
CA MET A 117 -3.73 14.41 2.78
C MET A 117 -4.80 15.31 2.11
N LYS A 118 -5.83 15.77 2.85
CA LYS A 118 -6.81 16.78 2.37
C LYS A 118 -6.21 18.17 2.22
N LYS A 119 -5.07 18.44 2.85
CA LYS A 119 -4.44 19.76 2.79
C LYS A 119 -4.12 20.11 1.35
N GLN A 120 -4.26 21.39 1.05
CA GLN A 120 -3.83 21.99 -0.20
C GLN A 120 -2.54 22.76 0.10
N ASP A 121 -1.47 22.40 -0.60
CA ASP A 121 -0.24 23.17 -0.55
C ASP A 121 -0.30 24.32 -1.56
N ALA A 122 0.50 25.35 -1.36
CA ALA A 122 0.56 26.47 -2.28
C ALA A 122 1.22 26.01 -3.60
N GLY A 123 0.45 25.96 -4.69
CA GLY A 123 0.95 25.58 -6.00
C GLY A 123 -0.17 25.10 -6.93
N ALA A 124 0.14 25.02 -8.21
CA ALA A 124 -0.67 24.30 -9.17
C ALA A 124 -0.10 22.89 -9.35
N GLY A 125 -0.95 21.88 -9.37
CA GLY A 125 -0.59 20.49 -9.71
C GLY A 125 -1.19 20.09 -11.06
N GLU A 126 -0.83 18.93 -11.58
CA GLU A 126 -1.41 18.37 -12.81
C GLU A 126 -2.23 17.12 -12.50
N ASP A 127 -3.47 17.06 -13.01
CA ASP A 127 -4.27 15.84 -12.98
C ASP A 127 -3.75 14.76 -13.94
N HIS A 128 -4.34 13.56 -13.87
CA HIS A 128 -3.88 12.43 -14.67
C HIS A 128 -4.11 12.62 -16.18
N ASP A 129 -4.90 13.62 -16.58
CA ASP A 129 -5.11 14.04 -17.98
C ASP A 129 -4.16 15.18 -18.40
N GLY A 130 -3.26 15.61 -17.52
CA GLY A 130 -2.30 16.70 -17.77
C GLY A 130 -2.89 18.10 -17.61
N ARG A 131 -4.06 18.25 -16.99
CA ARG A 131 -4.66 19.56 -16.74
C ARG A 131 -4.10 20.17 -15.47
N VAL A 132 -3.73 21.43 -15.56
CA VAL A 132 -3.22 22.21 -14.43
C VAL A 132 -4.37 22.61 -13.50
N ILE A 133 -4.30 22.18 -12.24
CA ILE A 133 -5.25 22.48 -11.16
C ILE A 133 -4.57 23.39 -10.14
N GLY A 134 -5.04 24.64 -10.04
CA GLY A 134 -4.43 25.66 -9.17
C GLY A 134 -4.61 25.48 -7.65
N SER A 135 -5.39 24.48 -7.22
CA SER A 135 -5.65 24.20 -5.79
C SER A 135 -5.88 22.71 -5.58
N MET A 136 -4.90 21.90 -5.96
CA MET A 136 -4.93 20.45 -5.81
C MET A 136 -4.66 20.05 -4.35
N SER A 137 -5.44 19.12 -3.81
CA SER A 137 -5.08 18.54 -2.51
C SER A 137 -3.95 17.54 -2.68
N ARG A 138 -3.22 17.23 -1.59
CA ARG A 138 -2.14 16.23 -1.63
C ARG A 138 -2.65 14.86 -2.07
N ILE A 139 -3.83 14.43 -1.61
CA ILE A 139 -4.41 13.17 -2.08
C ILE A 139 -4.77 13.21 -3.55
N ASP A 140 -5.23 14.35 -4.09
CA ASP A 140 -5.54 14.46 -5.52
C ASP A 140 -4.27 14.33 -6.36
N LEU A 141 -3.15 14.92 -5.93
CA LEU A 141 -1.84 14.76 -6.56
C LEU A 141 -1.40 13.29 -6.57
N VAL A 142 -1.57 12.60 -5.43
CA VAL A 142 -1.25 11.17 -5.33
C VAL A 142 -2.14 10.34 -6.24
N LYS A 143 -3.46 10.58 -6.25
CA LYS A 143 -4.39 9.88 -7.14
C LYS A 143 -4.01 10.09 -8.60
N SER A 144 -3.70 11.33 -8.97
CA SER A 144 -3.22 11.70 -10.32
C SER A 144 -2.00 10.89 -10.72
N GLU A 145 -0.97 10.86 -9.87
CA GLU A 145 0.27 10.16 -10.17
C GLU A 145 0.09 8.64 -10.21
N VAL A 146 -0.68 8.06 -9.27
CA VAL A 146 -0.93 6.61 -9.26
C VAL A 146 -1.73 6.19 -10.50
N VAL A 147 -2.76 6.95 -10.89
CA VAL A 147 -3.54 6.64 -12.11
C VAL A 147 -2.67 6.75 -13.36
N ARG A 148 -1.82 7.77 -13.46
CA ARG A 148 -0.87 7.92 -14.58
C ARG A 148 0.09 6.73 -14.66
N MET A 149 0.65 6.33 -13.52
CA MET A 149 1.52 5.17 -13.41
C MET A 149 0.79 3.87 -13.83
N LEU A 150 -0.40 3.61 -13.29
CA LEU A 150 -1.18 2.41 -13.60
C LEU A 150 -1.54 2.31 -15.09
N ARG A 151 -1.87 3.43 -15.75
CA ARG A 151 -2.15 3.47 -17.20
C ARG A 151 -0.94 3.02 -18.04
N ASN A 152 0.27 3.23 -17.53
CA ASN A 152 1.52 2.86 -18.21
C ASN A 152 2.06 1.48 -17.81
N PHE A 153 1.50 0.82 -16.78
CA PHE A 153 1.93 -0.53 -16.42
C PHE A 153 1.65 -1.52 -17.55
N ASP A 154 2.61 -2.40 -17.80
CA ASP A 154 2.43 -3.58 -18.65
C ASP A 154 2.04 -4.80 -17.81
N GLU A 155 1.76 -5.92 -18.47
CA GLU A 155 1.39 -7.17 -17.79
C GLU A 155 2.56 -7.85 -17.06
N ASN A 156 3.79 -7.36 -17.19
CA ASN A 156 4.95 -7.89 -16.46
C ASN A 156 5.04 -7.31 -15.05
N ILE A 157 4.28 -6.24 -14.75
CA ILE A 157 4.21 -5.65 -13.42
C ILE A 157 3.22 -6.40 -12.54
N TRP A 158 3.66 -6.72 -11.33
CA TRP A 158 2.86 -7.30 -10.26
C TRP A 158 2.80 -6.31 -9.10
N PHE A 159 1.61 -6.00 -8.60
CA PHE A 159 1.47 -4.96 -7.59
C PHE A 159 0.37 -5.20 -6.56
N ASP A 160 0.45 -4.47 -5.46
CA ASP A 160 -0.63 -4.29 -4.49
C ASP A 160 -0.47 -2.95 -3.75
N PHE A 161 -1.53 -2.55 -3.06
CA PHE A 161 -1.56 -1.35 -2.22
C PHE A 161 -1.78 -1.70 -0.75
N VAL A 162 -0.96 -1.10 0.11
CA VAL A 162 -1.14 -1.05 1.56
C VAL A 162 -1.59 0.36 1.91
N TRP A 163 -2.81 0.47 2.43
CA TRP A 163 -3.38 1.73 2.86
C TRP A 163 -2.91 2.05 4.27
N LEU A 164 -2.21 3.18 4.37
CA LEU A 164 -1.87 3.77 5.64
C LEU A 164 -3.10 4.58 6.10
N ALA A 165 -4.00 3.83 6.73
CA ALA A 165 -5.26 4.26 7.33
C ALA A 165 -5.33 3.71 8.76
N GLY A 166 -5.95 4.41 9.72
CA GLY A 166 -6.14 3.81 11.05
C GLY A 166 -7.03 4.60 11.99
N TRP A 167 -8.07 3.97 12.54
CA TRP A 167 -8.94 4.64 13.49
C TRP A 167 -8.25 4.87 14.85
N PHE A 168 -8.38 6.07 15.41
CA PHE A 168 -7.78 6.43 16.71
C PHE A 168 -8.32 5.61 17.89
N ALA A 169 -9.53 5.08 17.78
CA ALA A 169 -10.26 4.38 18.85
C ALA A 169 -10.30 2.84 18.68
N GLN A 170 -9.58 2.28 17.71
CA GLN A 170 -9.46 0.85 17.48
C GLN A 170 -7.97 0.52 17.33
N PRO A 171 -7.54 -0.74 17.52
CA PRO A 171 -6.17 -1.10 17.19
C PRO A 171 -5.92 -0.66 15.74
N PRO A 172 -4.86 0.13 15.47
CA PRO A 172 -4.66 0.68 14.13
C PRO A 172 -4.58 -0.49 13.16
N VAL A 173 -5.52 -0.52 12.22
CA VAL A 173 -5.66 -1.54 11.18
C VAL A 173 -5.16 -0.91 9.90
N THR A 174 -4.09 -1.47 9.35
CA THR A 174 -3.65 -1.19 7.99
C THR A 174 -4.52 -2.00 7.06
N ASP A 175 -5.14 -1.34 6.10
CA ASP A 175 -5.97 -2.00 5.10
C ASP A 175 -5.13 -2.29 3.84
N VAL A 176 -5.59 -3.22 3.03
CA VAL A 176 -4.92 -3.61 1.77
C VAL A 176 -5.95 -3.67 0.65
N TRP A 177 -5.51 -3.48 -0.59
CA TRP A 177 -6.42 -3.61 -1.73
C TRP A 177 -6.74 -5.06 -2.06
N LYS A 178 -5.72 -5.84 -2.44
CA LYS A 178 -5.86 -7.29 -2.69
C LYS A 178 -5.31 -8.12 -1.54
N GLY A 179 -4.30 -7.62 -0.85
CA GLY A 179 -3.58 -8.36 0.20
C GLY A 179 -2.58 -9.38 -0.36
N GLU A 180 -2.38 -9.37 -1.68
CA GLU A 180 -1.41 -10.16 -2.41
C GLU A 180 -1.02 -9.44 -3.70
N LEU A 181 0.14 -9.79 -4.24
CA LEU A 181 0.58 -9.24 -5.53
C LEU A 181 -0.29 -9.80 -6.65
N VAL A 182 -0.91 -8.91 -7.42
CA VAL A 182 -1.69 -9.26 -8.61
C VAL A 182 -1.00 -8.76 -9.87
N GLN A 183 -1.07 -9.56 -10.95
CA GLN A 183 -0.55 -9.17 -12.25
C GLN A 183 -1.38 -8.03 -12.86
N CYS A 184 -0.74 -7.05 -13.49
CA CYS A 184 -1.41 -5.89 -14.09
C CYS A 184 -2.07 -6.18 -15.45
N THR A 185 -3.01 -7.13 -15.46
CA THR A 185 -3.93 -7.32 -16.59
C THR A 185 -4.82 -6.09 -16.79
N GLU A 186 -5.42 -5.93 -17.97
CA GLU A 186 -6.33 -4.82 -18.26
C GLU A 186 -7.45 -4.68 -17.21
N GLY A 187 -8.11 -5.78 -16.85
CA GLY A 187 -9.17 -5.78 -15.84
C GLY A 187 -8.68 -5.42 -14.43
N ILE A 188 -7.49 -5.89 -14.03
CA ILE A 188 -6.89 -5.54 -12.73
C ILE A 188 -6.49 -4.06 -12.71
N ARG A 189 -5.97 -3.54 -13.82
CA ARG A 189 -5.60 -2.13 -13.98
C ARG A 189 -6.81 -1.20 -13.86
N GLU A 190 -7.88 -1.49 -14.59
CA GLU A 190 -9.14 -0.73 -14.51
C GLU A 190 -9.70 -0.74 -13.07
N ALA A 191 -9.71 -1.90 -12.40
CA ALA A 191 -10.18 -2.01 -11.02
C ALA A 191 -9.28 -1.25 -10.01
N ALA A 192 -7.96 -1.23 -10.25
CA ALA A 192 -7.02 -0.46 -9.45
C ALA A 192 -7.28 1.05 -9.60
N ILE A 193 -7.44 1.52 -10.84
CA ILE A 193 -7.74 2.92 -11.16
C ILE A 193 -9.05 3.34 -10.47
N GLU A 194 -10.12 2.56 -10.62
CA GLU A 194 -11.40 2.84 -9.97
C GLU A 194 -11.26 2.90 -8.44
N THR A 195 -10.48 1.99 -7.85
CA THR A 195 -10.22 1.99 -6.41
C THR A 195 -9.51 3.27 -5.99
N ILE A 196 -8.43 3.65 -6.69
CA ILE A 196 -7.62 4.85 -6.38
C ILE A 196 -8.46 6.11 -6.49
N GLU A 197 -9.26 6.26 -7.55
CA GLU A 197 -10.14 7.41 -7.74
C GLU A 197 -11.14 7.55 -6.58
N ASN A 198 -11.63 6.42 -6.06
CA ASN A 198 -12.63 6.36 -5.00
C ASN A 198 -12.06 6.19 -3.57
N ILE A 199 -10.74 6.25 -3.39
CA ILE A 199 -10.13 6.16 -2.06
C ILE A 199 -10.73 7.21 -1.12
N SER A 200 -11.16 6.71 0.03
CA SER A 200 -11.60 7.51 1.17
C SER A 200 -10.45 7.78 2.11
N LEU A 201 -10.48 8.96 2.73
CA LEU A 201 -9.47 9.36 3.71
C LEU A 201 -9.89 8.96 5.12
N TRP A 202 -8.93 8.50 5.89
CA TRP A 202 -9.12 7.96 7.22
C TRP A 202 -8.41 8.83 8.27
N PRO A 203 -8.84 8.80 9.53
CA PRO A 203 -7.99 9.27 10.60
C PRO A 203 -6.70 8.44 10.67
N GLY A 204 -5.69 8.99 11.34
CA GLY A 204 -4.47 8.30 11.76
C GLY A 204 -3.46 8.01 10.65
N THR A 205 -2.19 7.90 11.07
CA THR A 205 -1.04 7.66 10.19
C THR A 205 -0.19 6.50 10.74
N PRO A 206 -0.70 5.24 10.81
CA PRO A 206 -0.01 4.11 11.49
C PRO A 206 1.18 3.53 10.69
N THR A 207 2.15 4.38 10.40
CA THR A 207 3.33 4.09 9.56
C THR A 207 4.08 2.84 9.98
N TRP A 208 4.30 2.63 11.28
CA TRP A 208 5.01 1.46 11.81
C TRP A 208 4.34 0.16 11.36
N LYS A 209 3.01 0.05 11.49
CA LYS A 209 2.28 -1.16 11.12
C LYS A 209 2.23 -1.37 9.62
N ALA A 210 2.04 -0.29 8.86
CA ALA A 210 1.93 -0.36 7.41
C ALA A 210 3.25 -0.84 6.79
N LEU A 211 4.37 -0.26 7.23
CA LEU A 211 5.70 -0.67 6.78
C LEU A 211 6.06 -2.08 7.25
N LYS A 212 5.75 -2.44 8.49
CA LYS A 212 5.98 -3.80 9.00
C LYS A 212 5.22 -4.83 8.17
N ARG A 213 3.93 -4.59 7.91
CA ARG A 213 3.09 -5.44 7.06
C ARG A 213 3.67 -5.57 5.65
N ALA A 214 4.03 -4.45 5.02
CA ALA A 214 4.63 -4.46 3.69
C ALA A 214 5.94 -5.30 3.64
N CYS A 215 6.69 -5.30 4.75
CA CYS A 215 7.90 -6.11 4.87
C CYS A 215 7.64 -7.59 5.18
N GLU A 216 6.71 -7.91 6.08
CA GLU A 216 6.53 -9.27 6.60
C GLU A 216 5.51 -10.11 5.83
N GLU A 217 4.50 -9.49 5.21
CA GLU A 217 3.39 -10.23 4.58
C GLU A 217 3.57 -10.42 3.06
N TYR A 218 4.40 -9.61 2.41
CA TYR A 218 4.67 -9.73 0.97
C TYR A 218 5.92 -10.58 0.69
N PRO A 219 6.05 -11.20 -0.50
CA PRO A 219 7.21 -12.00 -0.89
C PRO A 219 8.54 -11.25 -0.78
N ASN A 220 9.65 -11.96 -0.60
CA ASN A 220 10.98 -11.34 -0.50
C ASN A 220 11.56 -10.91 -1.84
N ASP A 221 11.04 -11.45 -2.95
CA ASP A 221 11.45 -11.10 -4.32
C ASP A 221 10.74 -9.86 -4.87
N LEU A 222 10.39 -8.89 -4.01
CA LEU A 222 9.93 -7.56 -4.46
C LEU A 222 11.07 -6.84 -5.19
N GLY A 223 10.76 -6.26 -6.35
CA GLY A 223 11.65 -5.32 -7.03
C GLY A 223 11.66 -3.96 -6.34
N SER A 224 10.51 -3.51 -5.85
CA SER A 224 10.38 -2.20 -5.19
C SER A 224 9.38 -2.20 -4.02
N LEU A 225 9.71 -1.45 -2.97
CA LEU A 225 8.80 -1.02 -1.93
C LEU A 225 8.70 0.51 -1.98
N VAL A 226 7.52 1.02 -2.29
CA VAL A 226 7.26 2.45 -2.39
C VAL A 226 6.51 2.91 -1.14
N PHE A 227 7.03 3.90 -0.43
CA PHE A 227 6.36 4.50 0.73
C PHE A 227 6.03 5.97 0.46
N LEU A 228 4.75 6.30 0.44
CA LEU A 228 4.25 7.65 0.23
C LEU A 228 3.53 8.17 1.47
N THR A 229 3.91 9.36 1.95
CA THR A 229 3.23 10.02 3.09
C THR A 229 3.35 11.54 3.07
N ASP A 230 2.38 12.24 3.70
CA ASP A 230 2.43 13.69 3.92
C ASP A 230 2.68 14.11 5.38
N GLY A 231 2.87 13.13 6.27
CA GLY A 231 2.81 13.38 7.69
C GLY A 231 3.75 12.52 8.53
N GLU A 232 3.86 12.93 9.78
CA GLU A 232 4.61 12.20 10.79
C GLU A 232 3.87 10.92 11.19
N PRO A 233 4.58 9.84 11.55
CA PRO A 233 3.97 8.65 12.11
C PRO A 233 3.09 8.96 13.31
N TYR A 234 1.83 8.54 13.26
CA TYR A 234 0.92 8.56 14.41
C TYR A 234 1.19 7.36 15.34
N PRO A 235 0.99 7.46 16.68
CA PRO A 235 1.12 6.34 17.61
C PRO A 235 0.32 5.12 17.16
N GLY A 236 1.05 4.12 16.67
CA GLY A 236 0.55 2.79 16.33
C GLY A 236 1.56 1.70 16.68
N THR A 237 2.44 1.95 17.66
CA THR A 237 3.44 0.97 18.11
C THR A 237 2.76 -0.33 18.57
N ALA A 238 3.52 -1.42 18.57
CA ALA A 238 3.07 -2.75 18.99
C ALA A 238 2.41 -2.78 20.39
N ASP A 239 2.72 -1.80 21.24
CA ASP A 239 2.23 -1.68 22.61
C ASP A 239 0.96 -0.83 22.76
N TRP A 240 0.22 -0.58 21.68
CA TRP A 240 -1.13 -0.01 21.79
C TRP A 240 -2.05 -1.02 22.52
N THR A 241 -2.03 -0.96 23.84
CA THR A 241 -3.05 -1.59 24.69
C THR A 241 -4.13 -0.54 24.93
N PRO A 242 -5.34 -0.72 24.38
CA PRO A 242 -6.44 0.10 24.80
C PRO A 242 -6.72 -0.27 26.26
N TYR A 243 -6.68 0.70 27.17
CA TYR A 243 -7.33 0.57 28.48
C TYR A 243 -6.75 -0.43 29.50
N GLN A 244 -5.46 -0.40 29.85
CA GLN A 244 -5.02 -1.21 31.03
C GLN A 244 -4.24 -0.56 32.18
N THR A 245 -3.89 0.72 32.15
CA THR A 245 -3.55 1.40 33.40
C THR A 245 -3.96 2.87 33.35
N GLY A 246 -4.75 3.31 34.33
CA GLY A 246 -4.86 4.75 34.60
C GLY A 246 -3.45 5.30 34.74
N TYR A 247 -3.10 6.32 33.95
CA TYR A 247 -1.75 6.86 33.77
C TYR A 247 -0.79 6.07 32.85
N ALA A 248 -1.26 5.48 31.75
CA ALA A 248 -0.41 5.36 30.56
C ALA A 248 -0.54 6.64 29.74
N THR A 249 0.35 7.61 30.00
CA THR A 249 0.62 8.67 29.04
C THR A 249 1.06 8.00 27.75
N CYS A 250 0.20 7.99 26.73
CA CYS A 250 0.69 8.19 25.38
C CYS A 250 1.43 9.52 25.48
N GLU A 251 2.74 9.50 25.80
CA GLU A 251 3.53 10.70 25.69
C GLU A 251 3.47 11.04 24.21
N TRP A 252 2.62 12.02 23.88
CA TRP A 252 2.56 12.73 22.61
C TRP A 252 3.87 13.47 22.28
N GLY A 253 5.00 12.94 22.76
CA GLY A 253 6.32 13.44 22.43
C GLY A 253 6.53 13.22 20.95
N GLU A 254 6.44 14.33 20.22
CA GLU A 254 6.96 14.47 18.86
C GLU A 254 8.29 13.70 18.76
N GLY A 255 8.41 12.82 17.75
CA GLY A 255 9.64 12.05 17.49
C GLY A 255 9.69 10.61 17.99
N LYS A 256 8.97 10.21 19.06
CA LYS A 256 9.08 8.82 19.58
C LYS A 256 8.61 7.74 18.60
N HIS A 257 7.69 8.10 17.70
CA HIS A 257 7.14 7.20 16.70
C HIS A 257 8.04 7.09 15.47
N MET A 258 8.71 8.19 15.10
CA MET A 258 9.75 8.17 14.08
C MET A 258 10.92 7.31 14.52
N ASP A 259 11.39 7.46 15.77
CA ASP A 259 12.48 6.68 16.33
C ASP A 259 12.17 5.17 16.31
N ALA A 260 10.93 4.77 16.61
CA ALA A 260 10.53 3.38 16.54
C ALA A 260 10.59 2.83 15.10
N VAL A 261 10.09 3.59 14.12
CA VAL A 261 10.18 3.18 12.70
C VAL A 261 11.65 3.11 12.25
N LEU A 262 12.46 4.12 12.56
CA LEU A 262 13.89 4.16 12.21
C LEU A 262 14.68 3.00 12.85
N ARG A 263 14.35 2.64 14.09
CA ARG A 263 14.98 1.52 14.80
C ARG A 263 14.59 0.17 14.22
N ASP A 264 13.31 -0.05 13.96
CA ASP A 264 12.77 -1.38 13.69
C ASP A 264 12.73 -1.73 12.18
N PHE A 265 12.47 -0.73 11.32
CA PHE A 265 12.33 -0.94 9.88
C PHE A 265 13.53 -1.61 9.20
N PRO A 266 14.80 -1.26 9.53
CA PRO A 266 15.95 -1.95 8.95
C PRO A 266 15.93 -3.47 9.19
N GLY A 267 15.39 -3.92 10.32
CA GLY A 267 15.25 -5.34 10.63
C GLY A 267 14.20 -6.03 9.75
N TRP A 268 13.05 -5.40 9.53
CA TRP A 268 11.98 -5.97 8.68
C TRP A 268 12.35 -5.95 7.20
N PHE A 269 13.07 -4.92 6.76
CA PHE A 269 13.41 -4.74 5.35
C PHE A 269 14.69 -5.49 4.92
N ALA A 270 15.49 -5.97 5.88
CA ALA A 270 16.79 -6.60 5.62
C ALA A 270 16.71 -7.71 4.56
N GLU A 271 15.79 -8.65 4.72
CA GLU A 271 15.69 -9.80 3.81
C GLU A 271 15.29 -9.37 2.39
N LYS A 272 14.35 -8.42 2.25
CA LYS A 272 13.97 -7.89 0.93
C LYS A 272 15.11 -7.16 0.25
N LYS A 273 15.87 -6.39 1.04
CA LYS A 273 17.05 -5.68 0.55
C LYS A 273 18.12 -6.65 0.05
N GLU A 274 18.35 -7.76 0.74
CA GLU A 274 19.26 -8.83 0.30
C GLU A 274 18.83 -9.47 -1.02
N HIS A 275 17.52 -9.51 -1.30
CA HIS A 275 16.95 -9.95 -2.57
C HIS A 275 16.88 -8.86 -3.65
N GLY A 276 17.45 -7.68 -3.40
CA GLY A 276 17.55 -6.60 -4.39
C GLY A 276 16.37 -5.63 -4.40
N CYS A 277 15.45 -5.69 -3.43
CA CYS A 277 14.34 -4.75 -3.34
C CYS A 277 14.83 -3.31 -3.11
N LYS A 278 14.32 -2.38 -3.93
CA LYS A 278 14.61 -0.94 -3.83
C LYS A 278 13.55 -0.25 -2.96
N LEU A 279 13.99 0.50 -1.95
CA LEU A 279 13.12 1.38 -1.17
C LEU A 279 13.03 2.76 -1.84
N SER A 280 11.82 3.20 -2.16
CA SER A 280 11.55 4.55 -2.69
C SER A 280 10.55 5.27 -1.81
N ILE A 281 10.96 6.38 -1.21
CA ILE A 281 10.13 7.17 -0.30
C ILE A 281 9.72 8.48 -0.99
N VAL A 282 8.44 8.79 -0.95
CA VAL A 282 7.86 10.03 -1.47
C VAL A 282 7.19 10.78 -0.33
N GLY A 283 7.78 11.90 0.07
CA GLY A 283 7.14 12.87 0.95
C GLY A 283 6.29 13.84 0.13
N VAL A 284 5.05 14.12 0.55
CA VAL A 284 4.18 15.12 -0.09
C VAL A 284 3.91 16.28 0.88
N GLY A 285 4.14 17.53 0.47
CA GLY A 285 3.75 18.69 1.30
C GLY A 285 4.44 18.78 2.68
N GLN A 286 5.64 18.22 2.80
CA GLN A 286 6.21 17.88 4.11
C GLN A 286 6.73 19.08 4.92
N ILE A 287 6.62 18.96 6.24
CA ILE A 287 7.22 19.85 7.25
C ILE A 287 8.70 19.44 7.45
N PRO A 288 9.62 20.36 7.81
CA PRO A 288 11.05 20.04 7.93
C PRO A 288 11.42 18.84 8.82
N GLY A 289 10.67 18.56 9.89
CA GLY A 289 10.91 17.39 10.75
C GLY A 289 10.63 16.07 10.04
N THR A 290 9.47 15.95 9.41
CA THR A 290 9.08 14.74 8.67
C THR A 290 10.04 14.42 7.52
N ILE A 291 10.47 15.43 6.75
CA ILE A 291 11.35 15.15 5.61
C ILE A 291 12.71 14.62 6.05
N GLN A 292 13.23 15.08 7.20
CA GLN A 292 14.46 14.55 7.78
C GLN A 292 14.30 13.08 8.20
N PHE A 293 13.18 12.74 8.84
CA PHE A 293 12.83 11.35 9.16
C PHE A 293 12.77 10.46 7.91
N LEU A 294 12.06 10.90 6.86
CA LEU A 294 11.92 10.14 5.61
C LEU A 294 13.27 9.95 4.91
N GLN A 295 14.10 11.00 4.88
CA GLN A 295 15.45 10.94 4.33
C GLN A 295 16.34 9.96 5.11
N GLN A 296 16.28 10.02 6.44
CA GLN A 296 17.04 9.11 7.29
C GLN A 296 16.60 7.65 7.09
N LEU A 297 15.28 7.41 7.01
CA LEU A 297 14.72 6.09 6.74
C LEU A 297 15.19 5.55 5.39
N ALA A 298 15.18 6.36 4.33
CA ALA A 298 15.71 5.97 3.02
C ALA A 298 17.21 5.64 3.08
N VAL A 299 18.02 6.55 3.65
CA VAL A 299 19.49 6.41 3.69
C VAL A 299 19.92 5.17 4.47
N GLN A 300 19.32 4.90 5.64
CA GLN A 300 19.65 3.71 6.44
C GLN A 300 19.39 2.40 5.69
N ASN A 301 18.48 2.42 4.73
CA ASN A 301 18.04 1.24 4.00
C ASN A 301 18.57 1.18 2.56
N GLY A 302 19.43 2.13 2.15
CA GLY A 302 19.97 2.19 0.79
C GLY A 302 18.93 2.55 -0.27
N GLY A 303 17.85 3.23 0.16
CA GLY A 303 16.77 3.70 -0.69
C GLY A 303 16.94 5.13 -1.17
N SER A 304 15.89 5.66 -1.79
CA SER A 304 15.78 7.05 -2.22
C SER A 304 14.63 7.77 -1.50
N CYS A 305 14.75 9.08 -1.33
CA CYS A 305 13.68 9.93 -0.79
C CYS A 305 13.50 11.14 -1.70
N LYS A 306 12.27 11.39 -2.15
CA LYS A 306 11.88 12.57 -2.92
C LYS A 306 10.82 13.38 -2.15
N ASN A 307 10.79 14.69 -2.40
CA ASN A 307 9.73 15.56 -1.92
C ASN A 307 8.91 16.01 -3.12
N ALA A 308 7.67 15.56 -3.21
CA ALA A 308 6.70 15.98 -4.20
C ALA A 308 6.04 17.28 -3.72
N LYS A 309 5.95 18.25 -4.63
CA LYS A 309 5.34 19.56 -4.43
C LYS A 309 4.25 19.78 -5.45
#